data_AF-A0A838I9B8-F1
#
_entry.id   AF-A0A838I9B8-F1
#
_cell.length_a   1.000
_cell.length_b   1.000
_cell.length_c   1.000
_cell.angle_alpha   90.00
_cell.angle_beta   90.00
_cell.angle_gamma   90.00
#
_symmetry.space_group_name_H-M   'P 1'
#
loop_
_entity.id
_entity.type
_entity.pdbx_description
1 polymer ?
#
loop_
_entity_poly.entity_id
_entity_poly.type
_entity_poly.pdbx_seq_one_letter_code
_entity_poly.pdbx_strand_id
1 'polypeptide(L)'
;MREAGRSPPDDIGFPSGDVILDDFRVNSALSTVTALAIESEAGYSDPWIMGAFGICADPPAGLERVSATSPFDSSNKSVTAPCPAGKRVLGTGAEINAGSGEVVLDDVRPNPGLTAVTVQALEDGTGKAGGWSVTATAICADPVDGLERVTATGALGAPDPGVFLPASCPAGKQLTGVGYDVNAGGGQVVVSTVLPRTDLDAVEIRGFEDPDVRPDGTRGPGGNDGQLGPDRLRHLRHSAGGAGAGLRQQPLELVQQERDGHLSRGEDGPRDRR
;
A
#
# COMPACT_ATOMS: atom_id res chain seq x y z
N MET A 1 -10.36 -20.61 35.28
CA MET A 1 -10.58 -19.37 34.53
C MET A 1 -9.24 -18.96 33.96
N ARG A 2 -9.07 -19.04 32.64
CA ARG A 2 -7.90 -18.53 31.92
C ARG A 2 -8.46 -17.56 30.88
N GLU A 3 -8.05 -16.30 30.95
CA GLU A 3 -8.42 -15.27 30.00
C GLU A 3 -7.84 -15.61 28.63
N ALA A 4 -8.68 -15.58 27.60
CA ALA A 4 -8.27 -15.75 26.22
C ALA A 4 -7.52 -14.50 25.76
N GLY A 5 -6.36 -14.71 25.14
CA GLY A 5 -5.49 -13.67 24.62
C GLY A 5 -6.20 -12.74 23.64
N ARG A 6 -6.03 -11.45 23.87
CA ARG A 6 -6.43 -10.39 22.95
C ARG A 6 -5.42 -10.35 21.79
N SER A 7 -5.89 -10.58 20.57
CA SER A 7 -5.11 -10.35 19.35
C SER A 7 -4.67 -8.87 19.23
N PRO A 8 -3.54 -8.57 18.55
CA PRO A 8 -3.11 -7.20 18.28
C PRO A 8 -4.15 -6.42 17.46
N PRO A 9 -4.12 -5.07 17.48
CA PRO A 9 -5.16 -4.21 16.88
C PRO A 9 -5.11 -4.06 15.36
N ASP A 10 -4.25 -4.81 14.64
CA ASP A 10 -3.91 -4.51 13.25
C ASP A 10 -4.73 -5.26 12.19
N ASP A 11 -5.83 -5.91 12.58
CA ASP A 11 -6.69 -6.67 11.66
C ASP A 11 -8.17 -6.30 11.90
N ILE A 12 -8.49 -5.04 11.61
CA ILE A 12 -9.88 -4.62 11.38
C ILE A 12 -10.26 -5.18 10.01
N GLY A 13 -11.10 -6.21 9.98
CA GLY A 13 -11.61 -6.79 8.73
C GLY A 13 -12.24 -5.70 7.88
N PHE A 14 -11.62 -5.40 6.74
CA PHE A 14 -12.05 -4.39 5.78
C PHE A 14 -13.04 -5.04 4.79
N PRO A 15 -14.32 -4.60 4.75
CA PRO A 15 -15.15 -4.83 3.58
C PRO A 15 -14.52 -4.15 2.34
N SER A 16 -14.72 -4.83 1.21
CA SER A 16 -14.12 -4.74 -0.12
C SER A 16 -14.39 -3.45 -0.90
N GLY A 17 -13.46 -3.09 -1.79
CA GLY A 17 -13.68 -2.36 -3.07
C GLY A 17 -14.16 -0.90 -3.03
N ASP A 18 -15.04 -0.54 -2.11
CA ASP A 18 -15.88 0.65 -2.19
C ASP A 18 -15.16 1.95 -1.78
N VAL A 19 -13.89 1.87 -1.36
CA VAL A 19 -13.03 3.02 -1.05
C VAL A 19 -11.78 2.93 -1.91
N ILE A 20 -11.61 3.91 -2.80
CA ILE A 20 -10.59 3.91 -3.85
C ILE A 20 -9.51 4.92 -3.48
N LEU A 21 -8.23 4.52 -3.60
CA LEU A 21 -7.11 5.47 -3.58
C LEU A 21 -7.21 6.37 -4.81
N ASP A 22 -7.55 7.63 -4.60
CA ASP A 22 -7.73 8.63 -5.66
C ASP A 22 -6.42 9.37 -5.93
N ASP A 23 -5.76 9.82 -4.85
CA ASP A 23 -4.54 10.60 -4.94
C ASP A 23 -3.46 10.17 -3.96
N PHE A 24 -2.20 10.30 -4.38
CA PHE A 24 -1.06 10.46 -3.48
C PHE A 24 -0.12 11.52 -4.07
N ARG A 25 -0.22 12.72 -3.50
CA ARG A 25 0.36 13.95 -4.02
C ARG A 25 1.52 14.38 -3.16
N VAL A 26 2.69 14.52 -3.75
CA VAL A 26 3.81 15.23 -3.14
C VAL A 26 3.78 16.68 -3.58
N ASN A 27 3.82 17.60 -2.62
CA ASN A 27 3.76 19.04 -2.89
C ASN A 27 4.98 19.54 -3.69
N SER A 28 4.86 20.73 -4.29
CA SER A 28 5.96 21.31 -5.09
C SER A 28 7.23 21.60 -4.30
N ALA A 29 7.13 21.78 -2.99
CA ALA A 29 8.27 21.95 -2.09
C ALA A 29 8.93 20.63 -1.68
N LEU A 30 8.39 19.47 -2.09
CA LEU A 30 8.89 18.14 -1.75
C LEU A 30 9.04 17.90 -0.24
N SER A 31 8.12 18.45 0.54
CA SER A 31 8.14 18.44 2.01
C SER A 31 6.89 17.84 2.63
N THR A 32 5.89 17.48 1.82
CA THR A 32 4.62 16.94 2.30
C THR A 32 4.04 15.99 1.26
N VAL A 33 3.51 14.87 1.74
CA VAL A 33 2.64 13.98 0.97
C VAL A 33 1.21 14.09 1.49
N THR A 34 0.25 14.13 0.58
CA THR A 34 -1.19 14.08 0.85
C THR A 34 -1.76 12.85 0.15
N ALA A 35 -2.46 12.00 0.87
CA ALA A 35 -3.26 10.94 0.28
C ALA A 35 -4.73 11.33 0.31
N LEU A 36 -5.47 10.98 -0.74
CA LEU A 36 -6.93 11.09 -0.81
C LEU A 36 -7.48 9.72 -1.18
N ALA A 37 -8.53 9.31 -0.47
CA ALA A 37 -9.41 8.25 -0.93
C ALA A 37 -10.83 8.80 -1.03
N ILE A 38 -11.60 8.20 -1.92
CA ILE A 38 -13.00 8.52 -2.18
C ILE A 38 -13.79 7.22 -2.18
N GLU A 39 -15.04 7.30 -1.75
CA GLU A 39 -15.95 6.17 -1.93
C GLU A 39 -16.28 6.01 -3.43
N SER A 40 -16.47 4.78 -3.88
CA SER A 40 -17.03 4.51 -5.21
C SER A 40 -18.45 5.07 -5.32
N GLU A 41 -19.01 5.09 -6.52
CA GLU A 41 -20.39 5.56 -6.75
C GLU A 41 -21.44 4.70 -6.03
N ALA A 42 -21.10 3.47 -5.67
CA ALA A 42 -21.96 2.60 -4.85
C ALA A 42 -22.03 3.06 -3.38
N GLY A 43 -21.03 3.81 -2.93
CA GLY A 43 -20.87 4.30 -1.56
C GLY A 43 -20.42 3.21 -0.59
N TYR A 44 -19.84 3.62 0.54
CA TYR A 44 -19.40 2.71 1.58
C TYR A 44 -20.06 3.06 2.91
N SER A 45 -20.73 2.09 3.54
CA SER A 45 -21.60 2.36 4.70
C SER A 45 -20.89 2.34 6.06
N ASP A 46 -19.67 1.79 6.11
CA ASP A 46 -18.90 1.65 7.34
C ASP A 46 -17.92 2.82 7.53
N PRO A 47 -17.50 3.12 8.77
CA PRO A 47 -16.49 4.14 8.99
C PRO A 47 -15.13 3.64 8.47
N TRP A 48 -14.40 4.52 7.78
CA TRP A 48 -13.05 4.25 7.28
C TRP A 48 -12.09 5.40 7.60
N ILE A 49 -10.80 5.11 7.54
CA ILE A 49 -9.72 6.09 7.68
C ILE A 49 -8.65 5.84 6.62
N MET A 50 -7.94 6.90 6.24
CA MET A 50 -6.75 6.84 5.38
C MET A 50 -5.53 7.36 6.15
N GLY A 51 -4.41 6.65 6.03
CA GLY A 51 -3.12 7.08 6.55
C GLY A 51 -2.22 7.57 5.42
N ALA A 52 -1.48 8.65 5.66
CA ALA A 52 -0.41 9.10 4.76
C ALA A 52 0.92 9.06 5.50
N PHE A 53 1.95 8.51 4.85
CA PHE A 53 3.30 8.39 5.40
C PHE A 53 4.30 9.05 4.47
N GLY A 54 5.12 9.95 5.02
CA GLY A 54 6.25 10.55 4.32
C GLY A 54 7.57 9.99 4.86
N ILE A 55 8.50 9.70 3.95
CA ILE A 55 9.88 9.34 4.29
C ILE A 55 10.74 10.55 3.94
N CYS A 56 11.44 11.10 4.93
CA CYS A 56 12.18 12.35 4.79
C CYS A 56 13.68 12.14 4.96
N ALA A 57 14.46 12.84 4.15
CA ALA A 57 15.92 12.94 4.24
C ALA A 57 16.36 14.35 3.83
N ASP A 58 17.65 14.67 3.99
CA ASP A 58 18.22 15.87 3.38
C ASP A 58 18.07 15.81 1.86
N PRO A 59 17.77 16.93 1.19
CA PRO A 59 17.50 16.92 -0.24
C PRO A 59 18.75 16.50 -1.02
N PRO A 60 18.70 15.43 -1.83
CA PRO A 60 19.82 15.05 -2.66
C PRO A 60 20.12 16.12 -3.72
N ALA A 61 21.33 16.05 -4.28
CA ALA A 61 21.74 16.95 -5.35
C ALA A 61 20.76 16.88 -6.52
N GLY A 62 20.38 18.05 -7.05
CA GLY A 62 19.48 18.15 -8.20
C GLY A 62 18.03 17.72 -7.94
N LEU A 63 17.58 17.59 -6.68
CA LEU A 63 16.19 17.23 -6.37
C LEU A 63 15.18 18.18 -7.04
N GLU A 64 14.23 17.63 -7.78
CA GLU A 64 13.12 18.37 -8.38
C GLU A 64 11.87 17.50 -8.60
N ARG A 65 10.72 18.15 -8.70
CA ARG A 65 9.44 17.53 -9.02
C ARG A 65 9.08 17.79 -10.48
N VAL A 66 8.80 16.74 -11.24
CA VAL A 66 8.27 16.84 -12.61
C VAL A 66 6.88 16.22 -12.66
N SER A 67 5.95 16.88 -13.34
CA SER A 67 4.59 16.36 -13.53
C SER A 67 4.15 16.46 -14.98
N ALA A 68 3.26 15.56 -15.39
CA ALA A 68 2.60 15.58 -16.69
C ALA A 68 1.14 15.18 -16.51
N THR A 69 0.23 15.91 -17.15
CA THR A 69 -1.22 15.69 -17.06
C THR A 69 -1.75 15.21 -18.40
N SER A 70 -2.62 14.20 -18.39
CA SER A 70 -3.28 13.69 -19.58
C SER A 70 -4.31 14.69 -20.13
N PRO A 71 -4.78 14.50 -21.39
CA PRO A 71 -5.98 15.18 -21.87
C PRO A 71 -7.21 14.92 -20.98
N PHE A 72 -8.12 15.89 -20.98
CA PHE A 72 -9.39 15.84 -20.27
C PHE A 72 -10.51 15.33 -21.20
N ASP A 73 -10.82 14.05 -21.07
CA ASP A 73 -11.83 13.30 -21.85
C ASP A 73 -12.19 11.99 -21.11
N SER A 74 -13.05 11.15 -21.67
CA SER A 74 -13.52 9.89 -21.05
C SER A 74 -12.78 8.63 -21.55
N SER A 75 -11.55 8.78 -22.07
CA SER A 75 -10.72 7.62 -22.44
C SER A 75 -9.83 7.20 -21.27
N ASN A 76 -9.48 5.91 -21.20
CA ASN A 76 -8.45 5.43 -20.28
C ASN A 76 -7.16 6.22 -20.46
N LYS A 77 -6.48 6.55 -19.37
CA LYS A 77 -5.30 7.41 -19.39
C LYS A 77 -4.04 6.61 -19.21
N SER A 78 -3.03 7.00 -19.97
CA SER A 78 -1.64 6.66 -19.72
C SER A 78 -0.82 7.92 -19.95
N VAL A 79 -0.15 8.42 -18.91
CA VAL A 79 0.65 9.64 -18.98
C VAL A 79 2.00 9.41 -18.31
N THR A 80 3.05 9.99 -18.89
CA THR A 80 4.42 9.79 -18.43
C THR A 80 5.05 11.13 -18.05
N ALA A 81 5.59 11.21 -16.83
CA ALA A 81 6.40 12.31 -16.33
C ALA A 81 7.89 11.95 -16.45
N PRO A 82 8.63 12.51 -17.44
CA PRO A 82 10.04 12.21 -17.63
C PRO A 82 10.92 13.03 -16.70
N CYS A 83 11.89 12.40 -16.05
CA CYS A 83 12.95 13.12 -15.37
C CYS A 83 13.84 13.86 -16.38
N PRO A 84 14.39 15.03 -16.04
CA PRO A 84 15.30 15.75 -16.92
C PRO A 84 16.56 14.94 -17.21
N ALA A 85 17.22 15.28 -18.32
CA ALA A 85 18.39 14.54 -18.79
C ALA A 85 19.47 14.47 -17.69
N GLY A 86 19.99 13.26 -17.46
CA GLY A 86 20.99 12.98 -16.42
C GLY A 86 20.41 12.55 -15.07
N LYS A 87 19.16 12.89 -14.76
CA LYS A 87 18.52 12.58 -13.47
C LYS A 87 17.84 11.22 -13.43
N ARG A 88 17.49 10.77 -12.22
CA ARG A 88 16.75 9.54 -11.97
C ARG A 88 15.59 9.73 -11.00
N VAL A 89 14.56 8.91 -11.17
CA VAL A 89 13.39 8.82 -10.30
C VAL A 89 13.84 8.29 -8.93
N LEU A 90 13.54 9.06 -7.88
CA LEU A 90 13.64 8.62 -6.50
C LEU A 90 12.27 8.34 -5.88
N GLY A 91 11.22 8.99 -6.35
CA GLY A 91 9.85 8.81 -5.85
C GLY A 91 8.79 9.11 -6.91
N THR A 92 7.56 8.72 -6.62
CA THR A 92 6.42 8.78 -7.54
C THR A 92 5.26 9.57 -6.92
N GLY A 93 4.31 9.98 -7.75
CA GLY A 93 3.06 10.64 -7.36
C GLY A 93 1.99 10.42 -8.43
N ALA A 94 0.72 10.37 -8.03
CA ALA A 94 -0.41 10.36 -8.96
C ALA A 94 -1.59 11.14 -8.37
N GLU A 95 -2.39 11.70 -9.27
CA GLU A 95 -3.61 12.44 -8.95
C GLU A 95 -4.65 12.20 -10.04
N ILE A 96 -5.85 11.79 -9.64
CA ILE A 96 -7.01 11.71 -10.52
C ILE A 96 -7.76 13.05 -10.42
N ASN A 97 -8.09 13.63 -11.57
CA ASN A 97 -8.80 14.91 -11.64
C ASN A 97 -10.21 14.65 -12.16
N ALA A 98 -11.20 14.98 -11.32
CA ALA A 98 -12.62 14.80 -11.61
C ALA A 98 -13.06 13.32 -11.81
N GLY A 99 -12.36 12.37 -11.18
CA GLY A 99 -12.71 10.94 -11.22
C GLY A 99 -14.03 10.61 -10.50
N SER A 100 -14.34 11.32 -9.42
CA SER A 100 -15.63 11.22 -8.70
C SER A 100 -15.97 9.83 -8.17
N GLY A 101 -14.95 9.00 -7.88
CA GLY A 101 -15.14 7.62 -7.43
C GLY A 101 -15.36 6.59 -8.54
N GLU A 102 -15.45 7.03 -9.80
CA GLU A 102 -15.74 6.16 -10.96
C GLU A 102 -14.47 5.85 -11.79
N VAL A 103 -13.29 6.15 -11.25
CA VAL A 103 -11.98 6.00 -11.92
C VAL A 103 -10.98 5.45 -10.92
N VAL A 104 -10.25 4.40 -11.32
CA VAL A 104 -9.25 3.73 -10.50
C VAL A 104 -7.83 4.02 -10.99
N LEU A 105 -6.90 4.23 -10.06
CA LEU A 105 -5.46 4.25 -10.34
C LEU A 105 -4.95 2.82 -10.54
N ASP A 106 -4.67 2.46 -11.78
CA ASP A 106 -4.24 1.12 -12.18
C ASP A 106 -2.72 0.95 -12.00
N ASP A 107 -1.94 1.91 -12.52
CA ASP A 107 -0.48 1.85 -12.45
C ASP A 107 0.13 3.16 -11.94
N VAL A 108 1.17 3.01 -11.12
CA VAL A 108 2.13 4.05 -10.79
C VAL A 108 3.52 3.45 -10.92
N ARG A 109 4.07 3.54 -12.13
CA ARG A 109 5.22 2.73 -12.50
C ARG A 109 6.44 3.58 -12.84
N PRO A 110 7.50 3.56 -12.00
CA PRO A 110 8.81 3.98 -12.46
C PRO A 110 9.34 3.00 -13.51
N ASN A 111 9.87 3.50 -14.62
CA ASN A 111 10.39 2.64 -15.69
C ASN A 111 11.69 1.93 -15.26
N PRO A 112 12.12 0.84 -15.95
CA PRO A 112 13.33 0.10 -15.58
C PRO A 112 14.62 0.93 -15.51
N GLY A 113 14.73 1.96 -16.37
CA GLY A 113 15.88 2.87 -16.38
C GLY A 113 15.83 3.97 -15.31
N LEU A 114 14.74 4.03 -14.53
CA LEU A 114 14.44 5.09 -13.56
C LEU A 114 14.54 6.50 -14.16
N THR A 115 14.14 6.67 -15.42
CA THR A 115 14.15 7.96 -16.13
C THR A 115 12.77 8.59 -16.23
N ALA A 116 11.70 7.87 -15.90
CA ALA A 116 10.34 8.41 -15.93
C ALA A 116 9.39 7.62 -15.03
N VAL A 117 8.29 8.26 -14.65
CA VAL A 117 7.13 7.61 -14.02
C VAL A 117 5.97 7.63 -15.01
N THR A 118 5.37 6.48 -15.24
CA THR A 118 4.13 6.34 -16.01
C THR A 118 2.99 6.05 -15.05
N VAL A 119 1.89 6.81 -15.17
CA VAL A 119 0.65 6.54 -14.46
C VAL A 119 -0.40 6.09 -15.44
N GLN A 120 -1.11 5.01 -15.11
CA GLN A 120 -2.30 4.57 -15.82
C GLN A 120 -3.51 4.63 -14.91
N ALA A 121 -4.63 5.01 -15.48
CA ALA A 121 -5.92 5.05 -14.80
C ALA A 121 -7.00 4.63 -15.78
N LEU A 122 -8.03 3.97 -15.26
CA LEU A 122 -9.15 3.44 -16.03
C LEU A 122 -10.44 3.87 -15.34
N GLU A 123 -11.48 4.09 -16.13
CA GLU A 123 -12.84 4.07 -15.59
C GLU A 123 -13.13 2.66 -15.07
N ASP A 124 -13.94 2.56 -14.02
CA ASP A 124 -14.38 1.27 -13.51
C ASP A 124 -15.37 0.56 -14.47
N GLY A 125 -15.96 -0.53 -14.00
CA GLY A 125 -16.89 -1.33 -14.79
C GLY A 125 -18.20 -0.62 -15.15
N THR A 126 -18.60 0.44 -14.46
CA THR A 126 -19.84 1.20 -14.74
C THR A 126 -19.57 2.41 -15.66
N GLY A 127 -18.34 2.92 -15.65
CA GLY A 127 -17.85 3.93 -16.57
C GLY A 127 -18.17 5.37 -16.13
N LYS A 128 -17.38 6.34 -16.59
CA LYS A 128 -17.51 7.75 -16.20
C LYS A 128 -18.31 8.54 -17.23
N ALA A 129 -19.45 9.10 -16.83
CA ALA A 129 -20.29 9.92 -17.71
C ALA A 129 -19.69 11.29 -18.15
N GLY A 130 -18.47 11.64 -17.72
CA GLY A 130 -17.83 12.94 -17.96
C GLY A 130 -16.33 12.84 -18.17
N GLY A 131 -15.73 13.92 -18.67
CA GLY A 131 -14.28 13.97 -18.85
C GLY A 131 -13.53 13.99 -17.52
N TRP A 132 -12.34 13.39 -17.55
CA TRP A 132 -11.42 13.34 -16.43
C TRP A 132 -9.98 13.35 -16.95
N SER A 133 -9.01 13.60 -16.08
CA SER A 133 -7.59 13.52 -16.43
C SER A 133 -6.77 12.97 -15.27
N VAL A 134 -5.60 12.41 -15.55
CA VAL A 134 -4.65 11.96 -14.53
C VAL A 134 -3.36 12.76 -14.63
N THR A 135 -2.75 13.05 -13.49
CA THR A 135 -1.44 13.71 -13.40
C THR A 135 -0.41 12.71 -12.86
N ALA A 136 0.58 12.34 -13.68
CA ALA A 136 1.76 11.63 -13.21
C ALA A 136 2.75 12.62 -12.58
N THR A 137 3.39 12.23 -11.49
CA THR A 137 4.50 12.97 -10.88
C THR A 137 5.71 12.06 -10.68
N ALA A 138 6.87 12.56 -11.09
CA ALA A 138 8.17 11.98 -10.82
C ALA A 138 8.97 12.92 -9.89
N ILE A 139 9.53 12.38 -8.81
CA ILE A 139 10.50 13.07 -7.99
C ILE A 139 11.88 12.63 -8.48
N CYS A 140 12.62 13.57 -9.06
CA CYS A 140 13.85 13.32 -9.76
C CYS A 140 15.02 13.94 -9.02
N ALA A 141 16.19 13.31 -9.05
CA ALA A 141 17.43 13.88 -8.53
C ALA A 141 18.62 13.42 -9.37
N ASP A 142 19.80 13.95 -9.10
CA ASP A 142 21.03 13.38 -9.64
C ASP A 142 21.13 11.90 -9.19
N PRO A 143 21.68 10.99 -10.02
CA PRO A 143 21.70 9.57 -9.70
C PRO A 143 22.38 9.30 -8.35
N VAL A 144 21.66 8.66 -7.44
CA VAL A 144 22.20 8.22 -6.15
C VAL A 144 22.98 6.92 -6.35
N ASP A 145 24.09 6.77 -5.63
CA ASP A 145 24.94 5.57 -5.71
C ASP A 145 24.14 4.30 -5.40
N GLY A 146 24.28 3.30 -6.27
CA GLY A 146 23.61 2.01 -6.11
C GLY A 146 22.09 2.04 -6.36
N LEU A 147 21.52 3.14 -6.87
CA LEU A 147 20.11 3.21 -7.23
C LEU A 147 19.73 2.12 -8.24
N GLU A 148 18.70 1.34 -7.91
CA GLU A 148 18.16 0.30 -8.77
C GLU A 148 16.67 0.09 -8.53
N ARG A 149 15.98 -0.50 -9.51
CA ARG A 149 14.57 -0.87 -9.40
C ARG A 149 14.45 -2.35 -9.08
N VAL A 150 13.80 -2.66 -7.97
CA VAL A 150 13.37 -4.02 -7.60
C VAL A 150 11.89 -4.20 -7.91
N THR A 151 11.48 -5.43 -8.22
CA THR A 151 10.09 -5.74 -8.57
C THR A 151 9.71 -7.12 -8.06
N ALA A 152 8.45 -7.29 -7.66
CA ALA A 152 7.81 -8.57 -7.43
C ALA A 152 6.44 -8.55 -8.12
N THR A 153 6.04 -9.66 -8.73
CA THR A 153 4.75 -9.79 -9.41
C THR A 153 4.07 -11.06 -8.93
N GLY A 154 2.77 -10.95 -8.64
CA GLY A 154 1.95 -12.06 -8.18
C GLY A 154 1.58 -13.04 -9.28
N ALA A 155 1.05 -14.19 -8.87
CA ALA A 155 0.37 -15.08 -9.80
C ALA A 155 -0.98 -14.46 -10.21
N LEU A 156 -1.41 -14.72 -11.45
CA LEU A 156 -2.78 -14.43 -11.89
C LEU A 156 -3.80 -15.19 -11.03
N GLY A 157 -4.95 -14.58 -10.77
CA GLY A 157 -6.00 -15.18 -9.94
C GLY A 157 -5.63 -15.21 -8.45
N ALA A 158 -5.01 -14.14 -7.94
CA ALA A 158 -4.81 -13.96 -6.51
C ALA A 158 -6.17 -14.07 -5.77
N PRO A 159 -6.19 -14.60 -4.54
CA PRO A 159 -7.40 -14.56 -3.71
C PRO A 159 -7.80 -13.10 -3.46
N ASP A 160 -9.04 -12.90 -3.04
CA ASP A 160 -9.54 -11.60 -2.57
C ASP A 160 -9.68 -11.62 -1.03
N PRO A 161 -8.97 -10.76 -0.26
CA PRO A 161 -7.93 -9.81 -0.70
C PRO A 161 -6.69 -10.48 -1.31
N GLY A 162 -6.00 -9.71 -2.17
CA GLY A 162 -4.69 -10.09 -2.68
C GLY A 162 -3.67 -10.37 -1.57
N VAL A 163 -2.74 -11.27 -1.84
CA VAL A 163 -1.63 -11.57 -0.91
C VAL A 163 -0.55 -10.50 -1.01
N PHE A 164 0.04 -10.11 0.12
CA PHE A 164 1.20 -9.23 0.13
C PHE A 164 2.39 -9.87 -0.58
N LEU A 165 2.97 -9.14 -1.52
CA LEU A 165 4.15 -9.56 -2.28
C LEU A 165 5.27 -8.55 -2.07
N PRO A 166 6.36 -8.93 -1.38
CA PRO A 166 7.43 -7.99 -1.11
C PRO A 166 8.36 -7.87 -2.32
N ALA A 167 8.60 -6.63 -2.77
CA ALA A 167 9.75 -6.29 -3.60
C ALA A 167 10.88 -5.77 -2.70
N SER A 168 11.96 -6.55 -2.54
CA SER A 168 13.01 -6.28 -1.56
C SER A 168 14.27 -5.69 -2.19
N CYS A 169 14.79 -4.63 -1.59
CA CYS A 169 16.11 -4.06 -1.87
C CYS A 169 17.22 -5.08 -1.54
N PRO A 170 18.30 -5.14 -2.33
CA PRO A 170 19.49 -5.89 -1.95
C PRO A 170 20.12 -5.40 -0.66
N ALA A 171 20.89 -6.28 -0.02
CA ALA A 171 21.52 -6.01 1.27
C ALA A 171 22.29 -4.68 1.27
N GLY A 172 22.01 -3.85 2.29
CA GLY A 172 22.65 -2.53 2.46
C GLY A 172 21.99 -1.39 1.69
N LYS A 173 20.93 -1.64 0.91
CA LYS A 173 20.14 -0.60 0.23
C LYS A 173 18.80 -0.40 0.93
N GLN A 174 18.25 0.80 0.76
CA GLN A 174 16.94 1.20 1.29
C GLN A 174 16.10 1.78 0.14
N LEU A 175 14.78 1.67 0.27
CA LEU A 175 13.80 2.28 -0.59
C LEU A 175 13.96 3.80 -0.54
N THR A 176 14.11 4.40 -1.72
CA THR A 176 13.96 5.86 -1.89
C THR A 176 12.52 6.25 -2.22
N GLY A 177 11.74 5.30 -2.75
CA GLY A 177 10.36 5.47 -3.17
C GLY A 177 9.76 4.16 -3.65
N VAL A 178 8.46 4.20 -3.96
CA VAL A 178 7.66 3.04 -4.29
C VAL A 178 6.81 3.30 -5.54
N GLY A 179 6.30 2.23 -6.13
CA GLY A 179 5.34 2.23 -7.21
C GLY A 179 4.66 0.88 -7.27
N TYR A 180 3.63 0.76 -8.08
CA TYR A 180 2.87 -0.46 -8.29
C TYR A 180 2.34 -0.53 -9.72
N ASP A 181 1.97 -1.74 -10.15
CA ASP A 181 1.23 -1.96 -11.38
C ASP A 181 0.18 -3.06 -11.19
N VAL A 182 -0.99 -2.85 -11.76
CA VAL A 182 -2.11 -3.79 -11.72
C VAL A 182 -2.18 -4.48 -13.08
N ASN A 183 -1.85 -5.77 -13.10
CA ASN A 183 -1.86 -6.54 -14.33
C ASN A 183 -3.19 -7.27 -14.48
N ALA A 184 -3.87 -7.05 -15.62
CA ALA A 184 -5.15 -7.67 -15.95
C ALA A 184 -6.30 -7.34 -14.96
N GLY A 185 -6.29 -6.15 -14.35
CA GLY A 185 -7.35 -5.69 -13.44
C GLY A 185 -8.56 -5.07 -14.14
N GLY A 186 -8.39 -4.52 -15.35
CA GLY A 186 -9.51 -4.07 -16.19
C GLY A 186 -10.39 -2.96 -15.59
N GLY A 187 -9.84 -2.14 -14.68
CA GLY A 187 -10.61 -1.11 -13.96
C GLY A 187 -11.35 -1.62 -12.74
N GLN A 188 -11.27 -2.92 -12.43
CA GLN A 188 -12.01 -3.56 -11.33
C GLN A 188 -11.10 -3.96 -10.15
N VAL A 189 -9.85 -3.49 -10.13
CA VAL A 189 -8.93 -3.78 -9.03
C VAL A 189 -8.46 -2.48 -8.43
N VAL A 190 -8.68 -2.34 -7.13
CA VAL A 190 -8.27 -1.17 -6.35
C VAL A 190 -7.07 -1.52 -5.49
N VAL A 191 -6.08 -0.62 -5.45
CA VAL A 191 -4.92 -0.77 -4.56
C VAL A 191 -5.24 -0.11 -3.23
N SER A 192 -5.31 -0.91 -2.18
CA SER A 192 -5.69 -0.48 -0.83
C SER A 192 -4.50 -0.24 0.08
N THR A 193 -3.34 -0.83 -0.24
CA THR A 193 -2.13 -0.69 0.57
C THR A 193 -0.91 -0.61 -0.33
N VAL A 194 -0.09 0.42 -0.09
CA VAL A 194 1.29 0.54 -0.59
C VAL A 194 2.14 1.00 0.59
N LEU A 195 2.74 0.04 1.30
CA LEU A 195 3.42 0.30 2.57
C LEU A 195 4.90 -0.11 2.49
N PRO A 196 5.84 0.85 2.50
CA PRO A 196 7.23 0.56 2.81
C PRO A 196 7.33 -0.08 4.20
N ARG A 197 8.12 -1.15 4.33
CA ARG A 197 8.45 -1.73 5.63
C ARG A 197 9.20 -0.72 6.50
N THR A 198 9.14 -0.88 7.82
CA THR A 198 9.73 0.07 8.78
C THR A 198 11.25 0.19 8.70
N ASP A 199 11.92 -0.84 8.19
CA ASP A 199 13.36 -0.89 7.90
C ASP A 199 13.71 -0.39 6.50
N LEU A 200 12.71 0.06 5.72
CA LEU A 200 12.81 0.63 4.38
C LEU A 200 13.51 -0.29 3.38
N ASP A 201 13.52 -1.61 3.56
CA ASP A 201 14.21 -2.53 2.65
C ASP A 201 13.23 -3.28 1.71
N ALA A 202 11.92 -3.12 1.87
CA ALA A 202 10.91 -3.63 0.94
C ALA A 202 9.60 -2.85 1.03
N VAL A 203 8.76 -3.02 0.02
CA VAL A 203 7.38 -2.52 0.00
C VAL A 203 6.42 -3.70 -0.02
N GLU A 204 5.33 -3.57 0.72
CA GLU A 204 4.20 -4.48 0.75
C GLU A 204 3.01 -3.82 0.05
N ILE A 205 2.41 -4.52 -0.91
CA ILE A 205 1.28 -4.03 -1.71
C ILE A 205 0.11 -5.00 -1.58
N ARG A 206 -1.10 -4.46 -1.43
CA ARG A 206 -2.36 -5.22 -1.46
C ARG A 206 -3.36 -4.55 -2.39
N GLY A 207 -4.07 -5.37 -3.15
CA GLY A 207 -5.22 -4.94 -3.95
C GLY A 207 -6.45 -5.82 -3.67
N PHE A 208 -7.61 -5.31 -4.06
CA PHE A 208 -8.92 -5.96 -3.95
C PHE A 208 -9.62 -5.90 -5.30
N GLU A 209 -10.37 -6.94 -5.62
CA GLU A 209 -11.34 -6.88 -6.72
C GLU A 209 -12.57 -6.11 -6.23
N ASP A 210 -13.06 -5.20 -7.05
CA ASP A 210 -14.31 -4.48 -6.82
C ASP A 210 -15.49 -5.47 -6.95
N PRO A 211 -16.28 -5.68 -5.89
CA PRO A 211 -17.40 -6.63 -5.91
C PRO A 211 -18.61 -6.15 -6.73
N ASP A 212 -18.65 -4.89 -7.16
CA ASP A 212 -19.88 -4.28 -7.69
C ASP A 212 -20.25 -4.73 -9.11
N VAL A 213 -19.32 -5.32 -9.87
CA VAL A 213 -19.58 -5.77 -11.24
C VAL A 213 -19.21 -7.24 -11.43
N ARG A 214 -20.23 -8.11 -11.44
CA ARG A 214 -20.06 -9.48 -11.94
C ARG A 214 -19.71 -9.46 -13.43
N PRO A 215 -19.01 -10.48 -13.97
CA PRO A 215 -18.71 -10.59 -15.40
C PRO A 215 -19.92 -10.55 -16.35
N ASP A 216 -21.14 -10.65 -15.84
CA ASP A 216 -22.41 -10.56 -16.58
C ASP A 216 -23.04 -9.15 -16.59
N GLY A 217 -22.37 -8.15 -16.03
CA GLY A 217 -22.85 -6.77 -15.96
C GLY A 217 -24.00 -6.55 -14.97
N THR A 218 -24.29 -7.53 -14.10
CA THR A 218 -25.27 -7.37 -13.02
C THR A 218 -24.59 -7.05 -11.70
N ARG A 219 -25.22 -6.16 -10.93
CA ARG A 219 -24.82 -5.79 -9.57
C ARG A 219 -24.71 -7.06 -8.72
N GLY A 220 -23.54 -7.34 -8.17
CA GLY A 220 -23.41 -8.35 -7.11
C GLY A 220 -24.34 -7.99 -5.95
N PRO A 221 -24.90 -8.95 -5.20
CA PRO A 221 -25.55 -8.61 -3.94
C PRO A 221 -24.46 -7.97 -3.06
N GLY A 222 -24.54 -6.65 -2.86
CA GLY A 222 -23.68 -5.94 -1.93
C GLY A 222 -23.59 -6.75 -0.65
N GLY A 223 -22.37 -7.07 -0.25
CA GLY A 223 -22.08 -8.01 0.81
C GLY A 223 -22.68 -7.54 2.13
N ASN A 224 -23.93 -7.91 2.40
CA ASN A 224 -24.40 -8.09 3.77
C ASN A 224 -23.75 -9.37 4.30
N ASP A 225 -22.42 -9.35 4.48
CA ASP A 225 -21.73 -10.35 5.27
C ASP A 225 -21.98 -10.05 6.74
N GLY A 226 -23.18 -10.46 7.15
CA GLY A 226 -23.41 -11.01 8.47
C GLY A 226 -22.98 -10.12 9.62
N GLN A 227 -23.83 -9.16 9.96
CA GLN A 227 -24.22 -8.97 11.34
C GLN A 227 -24.45 -10.37 11.95
N LEU A 228 -23.49 -10.87 12.74
CA LEU A 228 -23.60 -12.13 13.48
C LEU A 228 -24.71 -11.96 14.53
N GLY A 229 -25.96 -12.11 14.08
CA GLY A 229 -27.11 -12.25 14.95
C GLY A 229 -26.99 -13.56 15.74
N PRO A 230 -27.44 -13.60 17.01
CA PRO A 230 -27.20 -14.69 17.95
C PRO A 230 -27.85 -16.06 17.58
N ASP A 231 -28.56 -16.18 16.46
CA ASP A 231 -29.44 -17.32 16.16
C ASP A 231 -28.83 -18.46 15.31
N ARG A 232 -27.52 -18.45 15.01
CA ARG A 232 -26.86 -19.57 14.30
C ARG A 232 -25.91 -20.44 15.12
N LEU A 233 -26.12 -20.51 16.44
CA LEU A 233 -25.43 -21.44 17.34
C LEU A 233 -26.09 -22.84 17.45
N ARG A 234 -27.02 -23.22 16.55
CA ARG A 234 -27.78 -24.49 16.67
C ARG A 234 -27.56 -25.57 15.62
N HIS A 235 -26.68 -25.41 14.63
CA HIS A 235 -26.44 -26.46 13.62
C HIS A 235 -24.99 -26.93 13.46
N LEU A 236 -24.21 -26.95 14.55
CA LEU A 236 -22.99 -27.75 14.65
C LEU A 236 -23.00 -28.61 15.91
N ARG A 237 -23.98 -29.50 16.02
CA ARG A 237 -23.91 -30.70 16.85
C ARG A 237 -24.57 -31.84 16.08
N HIS A 238 -23.78 -32.56 15.29
CA HIS A 238 -23.84 -34.02 15.09
C HIS A 238 -22.90 -34.40 13.94
N SER A 239 -21.62 -34.63 14.29
CA SER A 239 -20.86 -35.76 13.76
C SER A 239 -19.60 -35.91 14.62
N ALA A 240 -19.75 -36.65 15.72
CA ALA A 240 -18.64 -37.15 16.50
C ALA A 240 -18.48 -38.64 16.16
N GLY A 241 -17.28 -39.04 15.71
CA GLY A 241 -16.97 -40.44 15.47
C GLY A 241 -15.55 -40.70 14.94
N GLY A 242 -14.56 -40.73 15.86
CA GLY A 242 -13.25 -41.45 15.79
C GLY A 242 -12.24 -40.97 14.73
N ALA A 243 -10.93 -40.97 14.91
CA ALA A 243 -9.93 -41.37 15.91
C ALA A 243 -8.69 -40.49 15.57
N GLY A 244 -7.81 -40.01 16.46
CA GLY A 244 -7.06 -40.71 17.50
C GLY A 244 -5.59 -40.91 17.08
N ALA A 245 -4.74 -39.86 17.22
CA ALA A 245 -3.26 -39.86 17.40
C ALA A 245 -2.75 -38.43 17.11
N GLY A 246 -1.94 -37.71 17.89
CA GLY A 246 -1.12 -38.06 19.03
C GLY A 246 0.30 -37.51 18.84
N LEU A 247 0.53 -36.19 18.95
CA LEU A 247 1.88 -35.62 19.14
C LEU A 247 1.83 -34.43 20.10
N ARG A 248 2.70 -34.51 21.12
CA ARG A 248 2.83 -33.64 22.28
C ARG A 248 3.50 -32.31 21.89
N GLN A 249 2.95 -31.19 22.38
CA GLN A 249 3.64 -29.90 22.42
C GLN A 249 4.57 -29.86 23.65
N GLN A 250 5.82 -29.43 23.44
CA GLN A 250 6.69 -28.93 24.51
C GLN A 250 6.64 -27.39 24.51
N PRO A 251 6.57 -26.71 25.66
CA PRO A 251 6.64 -25.26 25.73
C PRO A 251 8.10 -24.77 25.73
N LEU A 252 8.39 -23.77 24.89
CA LEU A 252 9.62 -22.98 24.91
C LEU A 252 9.55 -21.95 26.03
N GLU A 253 10.57 -21.93 26.90
CA GLU A 253 10.71 -20.99 28.01
C GLU A 253 11.03 -19.57 27.55
N LEU A 254 10.45 -18.61 28.26
CA LEU A 254 10.55 -17.16 28.08
C LEU A 254 11.83 -16.66 28.76
N VAL A 255 12.77 -16.08 28.02
CA VAL A 255 13.91 -15.34 28.61
C VAL A 255 13.48 -13.89 28.84
N GLN A 256 13.18 -13.53 30.08
CA GLN A 256 13.03 -12.15 30.53
C GLN A 256 14.41 -11.55 30.82
N GLN A 257 14.75 -10.46 30.14
CA GLN A 257 15.91 -9.64 30.48
C GLN A 257 15.40 -8.38 31.21
N GLU A 258 15.53 -8.37 32.53
CA GLU A 258 15.27 -7.20 33.37
C GLU A 258 16.34 -6.14 33.14
N ARG A 259 15.90 -4.91 32.86
CA ARG A 259 16.72 -3.70 33.02
C ARG A 259 16.39 -3.11 34.37
N ASP A 260 17.34 -3.16 35.30
CA ASP A 260 17.36 -2.27 36.44
C ASP A 260 18.65 -1.44 36.42
N GLY A 261 18.46 -0.13 36.47
CA GLY A 261 19.54 0.84 36.55
C GLY A 261 20.08 0.99 37.97
N HIS A 262 21.35 1.35 38.08
CA HIS A 262 21.85 2.01 39.28
C HIS A 262 22.91 3.06 38.94
N LEU A 263 22.59 4.31 39.27
CA LEU A 263 23.50 5.45 39.35
C LEU A 263 24.45 5.25 40.53
N SER A 264 25.73 5.60 40.40
CA SER A 264 26.38 6.70 41.16
C SER A 264 27.91 6.58 41.35
N ARG A 265 28.56 7.73 41.08
CA ARG A 265 29.74 8.35 41.74
C ARG A 265 31.17 7.87 41.42
N GLY A 266 32.05 8.86 41.18
CA GLY A 266 33.47 8.81 41.53
C GLY A 266 34.39 9.57 40.57
N GLU A 267 34.80 10.78 40.96
CA GLU A 267 35.82 11.62 40.33
C GLU A 267 37.22 10.96 40.30
N ASP A 268 38.04 11.21 39.28
CA ASP A 268 39.38 11.80 39.43
C ASP A 268 40.11 11.92 38.08
N GLY A 269 40.66 13.10 37.80
CA GLY A 269 41.39 13.43 36.57
C GLY A 269 42.88 13.06 36.60
N PRO A 270 43.57 12.98 35.45
CA PRO A 270 45.00 12.69 35.45
C PRO A 270 45.83 13.97 35.64
N ARG A 271 46.68 13.95 36.67
CA ARG A 271 47.83 14.84 36.82
C ARG A 271 48.95 14.38 35.88
N ASP A 272 49.38 15.30 35.04
CA ASP A 272 50.66 15.29 34.34
C ASP A 272 51.83 15.36 35.33
N ARG A 273 52.84 14.46 35.22
CA ARG A 273 54.28 14.71 35.50
C ARG A 273 55.20 13.61 34.92
N ARG A 274 56.10 14.07 34.05
CA ARG A 274 57.48 13.62 33.73
C ARG A 274 57.69 12.34 32.95
#